data_AF-A0A7W0NE49-F1
#
_entry.id   AF-A0A7W0NE49-F1
#
_cell.length_a   1.000
_cell.length_b   1.000
_cell.length_c   1.000
_cell.angle_alpha   90.00
_cell.angle_beta   90.00
_cell.angle_gamma   90.00
#
_symmetry.space_group_name_H-M   'P 1'
#
loop_
_entity.id
_entity.type
_entity.pdbx_description
1 polymer ?
#
loop_
_entity_poly.entity_id
_entity_poly.type
_entity_poly.pdbx_seq_one_letter_code
_entity_poly.pdbx_strand_id
1 'polypeptide(L)' 'MRDARLTSAEDRIVTDSGIEIAPVYRAPEEPAALADPGIYPYTRGIYPTMYRGRRWT' A
#
# COMPACT_ATOMS: atom_id res chain seq x y z
N MET A 1 -10.61 19.25 22.99
CA MET A 1 -10.88 17.82 22.71
C MET A 1 -11.56 17.80 21.35
N ARG A 2 -10.84 17.51 20.25
CA ARG A 2 -11.41 17.56 18.90
C ARG A 2 -12.17 16.26 18.65
N ASP A 3 -13.47 16.36 18.45
CA ASP A 3 -14.31 15.25 18.01
C ASP A 3 -13.77 14.72 16.68
N ALA A 4 -13.29 13.48 16.70
CA ALA A 4 -13.04 12.74 15.47
C ALA A 4 -14.40 12.49 14.84
N ARG A 5 -14.74 13.22 13.77
CA ARG A 5 -15.87 12.84 12.91
C ARG A 5 -15.61 11.42 12.42
N LEU A 6 -16.39 10.48 12.93
CA LEU A 6 -16.55 9.17 12.31
C LEU A 6 -17.12 9.43 10.92
N THR A 7 -16.34 9.14 9.88
CA THR A 7 -16.81 9.20 8.49
C THR A 7 -18.02 8.27 8.35
N SER A 8 -19.16 8.85 7.99
CA SER A 8 -20.38 8.10 7.66
C SER A 8 -20.12 7.24 6.41
N ALA A 9 -20.85 6.14 6.25
CA ALA A 9 -20.78 5.27 5.06
C ALA A 9 -21.02 6.02 3.73
N GLU A 10 -21.57 7.23 3.80
CA GLU A 10 -21.89 8.09 2.64
C GLU A 10 -20.72 8.97 2.19
N ASP A 11 -19.67 9.15 3.01
CA ASP A 11 -18.54 10.05 2.70
C ASP A 11 -17.44 9.28 1.95
N ARG A 12 -17.76 8.91 0.71
CA ARG A 12 -16.92 8.05 -0.13
C ARG A 12 -15.72 8.82 -0.69
N ILE A 13 -14.51 8.43 -0.29
CA ILE A 13 -13.25 8.98 -0.82
C ILE A 13 -12.84 8.18 -2.06
N VAL A 14 -12.62 8.87 -3.17
CA VAL A 14 -12.25 8.26 -4.46
C VAL A 14 -11.04 9.00 -5.04
N THR A 15 -10.09 8.26 -5.63
CA THR A 15 -8.98 8.85 -6.36
C THR A 15 -9.42 9.47 -7.70
N ASP A 16 -8.54 10.24 -8.32
CA ASP A 16 -8.74 10.78 -9.69
C ASP A 16 -9.01 9.69 -10.75
N SER A 17 -8.50 8.48 -10.50
CA SER A 17 -8.66 7.30 -11.35
C SER A 17 -9.91 6.46 -11.00
N GLY A 18 -10.76 6.93 -10.08
CA GLY A 18 -12.00 6.24 -9.71
C GLY A 18 -11.85 5.11 -8.68
N ILE A 19 -10.71 5.01 -7.99
CA ILE A 19 -10.47 3.95 -6.99
C ILE A 19 -11.01 4.40 -5.64
N GLU A 20 -11.93 3.62 -5.06
CA GLU A 20 -12.48 3.87 -3.73
C GLU A 20 -11.46 3.55 -2.63
N ILE A 21 -11.30 4.47 -1.67
CA ILE A 21 -10.39 4.31 -0.53
C ILE A 21 -11.21 3.97 0.72
N ALA A 22 -10.92 2.82 1.33
CA ALA A 22 -11.55 2.42 2.58
C ALA A 22 -11.01 3.27 3.75
N PRO A 23 -11.83 3.57 4.78
CA PRO A 23 -11.39 4.37 5.92
C PRO A 23 -10.34 3.64 6.78
N VAL A 24 -10.35 2.30 6.81
CA VAL A 24 -9.39 1.47 7.54
C VAL A 24 -9.10 0.20 6.74
N TYR A 25 -7.82 -0.09 6.52
CA TYR A 25 -7.36 -1.37 5.96
C TYR A 25 -6.87 -2.29 7.08
N ARG A 26 -7.42 -3.51 7.13
CA ARG A 26 -7.00 -4.55 8.09
C ARG A 26 -6.14 -5.58 7.37
N ALA A 27 -5.35 -6.33 8.14
CA ALA A 27 -4.61 -7.46 7.60
C ALA A 27 -5.60 -8.47 6.98
N PRO A 28 -5.28 -9.03 5.81
CA PRO A 28 -6.11 -10.09 5.21
C PRO A 28 -6.04 -11.35 6.06
N GLU A 29 -7.05 -12.20 5.97
CA GLU A 29 -7.09 -13.50 6.66
C GLU A 29 -5.94 -14.41 6.19
N GLU A 30 -5.65 -14.39 4.89
CA GLU A 30 -4.49 -15.07 4.32
C GLU A 30 -3.49 -14.06 3.73
N PRO A 31 -2.22 -14.07 4.18
CA PRO A 31 -1.20 -13.19 3.62
C PRO A 31 -0.83 -13.64 2.20
N ALA A 32 -0.68 -12.67 1.30
CA ALA A 32 -0.20 -12.93 -0.05
C ALA A 32 1.24 -13.48 -0.03
N ALA A 33 1.51 -14.49 -0.87
CA ALA A 33 2.87 -14.92 -1.15
C ALA A 33 3.57 -13.84 -1.98
N LEU A 34 4.58 -13.19 -1.41
CA LEU A 34 5.35 -12.15 -2.06
C LEU A 34 6.74 -12.67 -2.40
N ALA A 35 7.20 -12.42 -3.63
CA ALA A 35 8.57 -12.72 -4.04
C ALA A 35 9.57 -11.82 -3.32
N ASP A 36 10.81 -12.30 -3.14
CA ASP A 36 11.91 -11.50 -2.62
C ASP A 36 12.29 -10.34 -3.58
N PRO A 37 12.86 -9.24 -3.07
CA PRO A 37 13.41 -8.19 -3.93
C PRO A 37 14.43 -8.74 -4.94
N GLY A 38 14.44 -8.17 -6.15
CA GLY A 38 15.28 -8.66 -7.24
C GLY A 38 14.74 -9.87 -7.98
N ILE A 39 13.55 -10.37 -7.62
CA ILE A 39 12.84 -11.45 -8.33
C ILE A 39 11.55 -10.88 -8.94
N TYR A 40 11.23 -11.30 -10.18
CA TYR A 40 9.97 -10.98 -10.84
C TYR A 40 8.79 -11.36 -9.91
N PRO A 41 7.74 -10.53 -9.76
CA PRO A 41 7.38 -9.36 -10.57
C PRO A 41 7.98 -8.02 -10.11
N TYR A 42 9.01 -8.05 -9.25
CA TYR A 42 9.74 -6.87 -8.80
C TYR A 42 8.90 -5.83 -8.03
N THR A 43 7.72 -6.20 -7.54
CA THR A 43 6.87 -5.34 -6.69
C THR A 43 7.62 -4.88 -5.43
N ARG A 44 8.55 -5.70 -4.92
CA ARG A 44 9.40 -5.39 -3.77
C ARG A 44 10.77 -4.78 -4.13
N GLY A 45 10.94 -4.42 -5.40
CA GLY A 45 12.12 -3.75 -5.94
C GLY A 45 12.97 -4.64 -6.84
N ILE A 46 13.76 -3.98 -7.71
CA ILE A 46 14.50 -4.61 -8.80
C ILE A 46 15.86 -5.19 -8.39
N TYR A 47 16.41 -4.78 -7.24
CA TYR A 47 17.71 -5.23 -6.76
C TYR A 47 17.56 -6.00 -5.44
N PRO A 48 18.25 -7.15 -5.25
CA PRO A 48 18.17 -7.93 -4.02
C PRO A 48 18.51 -7.13 -2.75
N THR A 49 19.46 -6.20 -2.86
CA THR A 49 19.88 -5.33 -1.75
C THR A 49 19.25 -3.94 -1.77
N MET A 50 18.34 -3.67 -2.69
CA MET A 50 17.77 -2.33 -2.94
C MET A 50 18.88 -1.26 -3.05
N TYR A 51 18.61 -0.05 -2.54
CA TYR A 51 19.54 1.07 -2.59
C TYR A 51 20.61 1.06 -1.49
N ARG A 52 20.82 -0.07 -0.80
CA ARG A 52 21.94 -0.23 0.14
C ARG A 52 23.27 -0.46 -0.59
N GLY A 53 23.23 -1.11 -1.75
CA GLY A 53 24.43 -1.39 -2.57
C GLY A 53 24.63 -0.44 -3.76
N ARG A 54 23.59 0.28 -4.18
CA ARG A 54 23.62 1.26 -5.26
C ARG A 54 22.79 2.47 -4.85
N ARG A 55 23.23 3.69 -5.16
CA ARG A 55 22.44 4.89 -4.87
C ARG A 55 21.20 4.94 -5.74
N TRP A 56 20.15 5.59 -5.23
CA TRP A 56 19.08 6.09 -6.08
C TRP A 56 19.64 7.29 -6.83
N THR A 57 19.81 7.16 -8.14
CA THR A 57 20.20 8.23 -9.07
C THR A 57 19.16 8.33 -10.16
#